data_AF-A0A1I7JEA3-F1
#
_entry.id   AF-A0A1I7JEA3-F1
#
_cell.length_a   1.000
_cell.length_b   1.000
_cell.length_c   1.000
_cell.angle_alpha   90.00
_cell.angle_beta   90.00
_cell.angle_gamma   90.00
#
_symmetry.space_group_name_H-M   'P 1'
#
loop_
_entity.id
_entity.type
_entity.pdbx_description
1 polymer ?
#
loop_
_entity_poly.entity_id
_entity_poly.type
_entity_poly.pdbx_seq_one_letter_code
_entity_poly.pdbx_strand_id
1 'polypeptide(L)'
;MNNTHLPCLIGESACARPANGACPKCGMDANLFFPSIQDRDEALEAARARYTAGQSNEEALGLAEKKGQERKAAQTAWQSAKDGGIEPLESFLAEHPNSIHSSEALRRLQALRKAREEVARAAIQRNEEARKQAEKERQQREAVKAAWQRARTGGTAALEAFLVQNPDSTYSGEARRRLQELREEQAGKERAAAQRDEEARKQAEKERQQRETVKTAWWQRAMEWFRLKWGYSPAEVLQRAERRYAISTDGQTVTDKETGLMWMRCSLGQSWDGSRCAGEAREYTWDDARKAAQNYRYAGYSDWRLPDIEELSSLVYCSSGRRKKFKAGSYDDDGECLGDYHRPTIFSSAFPNASSSFVWSGSPNANDSSLAWGVNFYNGYANYGYRSDGYHVRLVRGGQ
;
A
#
# COMPACT_ATOMS: atom_id res chain seq x y z
N MET A 1 -13.29 47.74 141.80
CA MET A 1 -13.71 46.59 140.98
C MET A 1 -14.10 47.08 139.59
N ASN A 2 -13.24 46.83 138.59
CA ASN A 2 -13.54 46.43 137.21
C ASN A 2 -12.37 46.76 136.26
N ASN A 3 -11.42 45.84 136.24
CA ASN A 3 -10.91 45.14 135.07
C ASN A 3 -10.70 45.95 133.77
N THR A 4 -9.60 46.70 133.69
CA THR A 4 -9.00 47.09 132.41
C THR A 4 -8.20 45.92 131.85
N HIS A 5 -8.84 45.08 131.02
CA HIS A 5 -8.13 44.16 130.13
C HIS A 5 -7.24 44.98 129.18
N LEU A 6 -5.93 44.76 129.23
CA LEU A 6 -5.00 45.20 128.17
C LEU A 6 -5.36 44.43 126.88
N PRO A 7 -5.55 45.11 125.73
CA PRO A 7 -5.91 44.44 124.48
C PRO A 7 -4.77 43.56 123.94
N CYS A 8 -5.12 42.38 123.44
CA CYS A 8 -4.24 41.44 122.74
C CYS A 8 -3.73 42.08 121.43
N LEU A 9 -2.42 42.05 121.21
CA LEU A 9 -1.65 42.75 120.17
C LEU A 9 -1.92 42.32 118.70
N ILE A 10 -2.96 41.52 118.44
CA ILE A 10 -3.31 40.99 117.11
C ILE A 10 -4.79 41.26 116.75
N GLY A 11 -5.50 42.12 117.48
CA GLY A 11 -6.88 42.50 117.12
C GLY A 11 -7.92 41.39 117.26
N GLU A 12 -7.60 40.29 117.94
CA GLU A 12 -8.55 39.23 118.33
C GLU A 12 -8.99 39.39 119.79
N SER A 13 -10.26 39.09 120.07
CA SER A 13 -10.97 39.34 121.34
C SER A 13 -10.58 38.42 122.50
N ALA A 14 -9.65 37.47 122.31
CA ALA A 14 -9.09 36.65 123.37
C ALA A 14 -7.73 36.06 122.97
N CYS A 15 -6.63 36.57 123.54
CA CYS A 15 -5.37 35.82 123.55
C CYS A 15 -5.57 34.58 124.45
N ALA A 16 -5.76 33.40 123.85
CA ALA A 16 -5.77 32.14 124.58
C ALA A 16 -4.40 31.97 125.28
N ARG A 17 -4.35 32.10 126.61
CA ARG A 17 -3.13 31.92 127.41
C ARG A 17 -2.63 30.48 127.24
N PRO A 18 -1.49 30.21 126.58
CA PRO A 18 -0.86 28.91 126.66
C PRO A 18 -0.20 28.77 128.03
N ALA A 19 -0.22 27.56 128.59
CA ALA A 19 0.25 27.27 129.95
C ALA A 19 1.75 27.58 130.19
N ASN A 20 2.53 27.89 129.14
CA ASN A 20 3.98 28.01 129.17
C ASN A 20 4.51 29.33 128.57
N GLY A 21 4.02 30.48 129.05
CA GLY A 21 4.72 31.77 128.93
C GLY A 21 4.56 32.53 127.60
N ALA A 22 4.75 31.91 126.43
CA ALA A 22 4.85 32.64 125.15
C ALA A 22 3.73 32.35 124.12
N CYS A 23 3.33 33.37 123.34
CA CYS A 23 2.36 33.25 122.24
C CYS A 23 2.93 32.44 121.05
N PRO A 24 2.26 31.40 120.53
CA PRO A 24 2.78 30.57 119.44
C PRO A 24 2.86 31.28 118.08
N LYS A 25 2.14 32.40 117.90
CA LYS A 25 2.16 33.18 116.64
C LYS A 25 3.26 34.24 116.59
N CYS A 26 3.50 34.96 117.69
CA CYS A 26 4.47 36.08 117.74
C CYS A 26 5.67 35.84 118.66
N GLY A 27 5.66 34.75 119.45
CA GLY A 27 6.76 34.37 120.34
C GLY A 27 6.95 35.25 121.58
N MET A 28 6.05 36.21 121.85
CA MET A 28 6.16 37.08 123.03
C MET A 28 5.59 36.44 124.30
N ASP A 29 6.34 36.57 125.39
CA ASP A 29 5.90 36.24 126.74
C ASP A 29 5.24 37.44 127.42
N ALA A 30 4.08 37.23 128.05
CA ALA A 30 3.31 38.26 128.72
C ALA A 30 3.99 38.79 130.01
N ASN A 31 5.02 38.10 130.53
CA ASN A 31 5.74 38.46 131.74
C ASN A 31 7.08 39.18 131.47
N LEU A 32 7.38 39.53 130.22
CA LEU A 32 8.60 40.28 129.88
C LEU A 32 8.47 41.74 130.37
N PHE A 33 9.33 42.09 131.33
CA PHE A 33 9.51 43.47 131.80
C PHE A 33 10.47 44.20 130.87
N PHE A 34 9.97 45.20 130.13
CA PHE A 34 10.80 46.02 129.24
C PHE A 34 11.35 47.23 130.00
N PRO A 35 12.69 47.41 130.08
CA PRO A 35 13.31 48.50 130.84
C PRO A 35 12.96 49.90 130.31
N SER A 36 12.61 50.03 129.03
CA SER A 36 12.14 51.29 128.40
C SER A 36 11.04 51.06 127.35
N ILE A 37 10.33 52.14 126.98
CA ILE A 37 9.37 52.14 125.86
C ILE A 37 10.06 51.75 124.54
N GLN A 38 11.31 52.16 124.37
CA GLN A 38 12.09 51.90 123.16
C GLN A 38 12.43 50.41 123.03
N ASP A 39 12.82 49.75 124.13
CA ASP A 39 13.06 48.30 124.16
C ASP A 39 11.79 47.49 123.86
N ARG A 40 10.64 47.97 124.35
CA ARG A 40 9.34 47.35 124.06
C ARG A 40 8.97 47.49 122.59
N ASP A 41 9.16 48.67 122.01
CA ASP A 41 8.79 48.96 120.63
C ASP A 41 9.75 48.25 119.65
N GLU A 42 11.04 48.12 119.98
CA GLU A 42 12.00 47.29 119.24
C GLU A 42 11.65 45.79 119.30
N ALA A 43 11.26 45.29 120.47
CA ALA A 43 10.79 43.91 120.60
C ALA A 43 9.49 43.65 119.81
N LEU A 44 8.60 44.66 119.76
CA LEU A 44 7.37 44.63 118.96
C LEU A 44 7.64 44.60 117.46
N GLU A 45 8.54 45.46 116.97
CA GLU A 45 8.97 45.47 115.58
C GLU A 45 9.65 44.14 115.21
N ALA A 46 10.53 43.62 116.07
CA ALA A 46 11.19 42.33 115.85
C ALA A 46 10.18 41.16 115.78
N ALA A 47 9.14 41.17 116.61
CA ALA A 47 8.09 40.15 116.56
C ALA A 47 7.17 40.29 115.35
N ARG A 48 6.84 41.53 114.94
CA ARG A 48 6.11 41.79 113.70
C ARG A 48 6.90 41.30 112.50
N ALA A 49 8.20 41.60 112.42
CA ALA A 49 9.07 41.14 111.35
C ALA A 49 9.12 39.60 111.25
N ARG A 50 9.16 38.88 112.37
CA ARG A 50 9.09 37.41 112.40
C ARG A 50 7.77 36.86 111.90
N TYR A 51 6.65 37.49 112.26
CA TYR A 51 5.32 37.09 111.78
C TYR A 51 5.16 37.31 110.27
N THR A 52 5.61 38.44 109.74
CA THR A 52 5.58 38.73 108.29
C THR A 52 6.48 37.78 107.50
N ALA A 53 7.67 37.45 108.03
CA ALA A 53 8.54 36.44 107.44
C ALA A 53 7.88 35.04 107.43
N GLY A 54 7.18 34.66 108.50
CA GLY A 54 6.40 33.42 108.59
C GLY A 54 5.30 33.33 107.53
N GLN A 55 4.52 34.40 107.35
CA GLN A 55 3.47 34.46 106.32
C GLN A 55 4.03 34.32 104.90
N SER A 56 5.15 35.00 104.58
CA SER A 56 5.79 34.89 103.26
C SER A 56 6.34 33.49 102.96
N ASN A 57 6.77 32.75 103.99
CA ASN A 57 7.30 31.40 103.83
C ASN A 57 6.18 30.38 103.63
N GLU A 58 5.04 30.55 104.30
CA GLU A 58 3.85 29.69 104.15
C GLU A 58 3.19 29.87 102.78
N GLU A 59 3.12 31.11 102.27
CA GLU A 59 2.71 31.40 100.89
C GLU A 59 3.70 30.83 99.85
N ALA A 60 5.01 30.91 100.11
CA ALA A 60 6.03 30.32 99.25
C ALA A 60 5.99 28.78 99.25
N LEU A 61 5.71 28.15 100.39
CA LEU A 61 5.55 26.70 100.51
C LEU A 61 4.29 26.22 99.79
N GLY A 62 3.16 26.91 99.97
CA GLY A 62 1.91 26.62 99.27
C GLY A 62 2.03 26.78 97.75
N LEU A 63 2.78 27.78 97.28
CA LEU A 63 3.08 27.96 95.87
C LEU A 63 4.03 26.87 95.33
N ALA A 64 4.99 26.41 96.13
CA ALA A 64 5.90 25.33 95.77
C ALA A 64 5.20 23.96 95.71
N GLU A 65 4.30 23.67 96.65
CA GLU A 65 3.46 22.46 96.63
C GLU A 65 2.50 22.46 95.43
N LYS A 66 1.85 23.59 95.14
CA LYS A 66 0.99 23.75 93.96
C LYS A 66 1.77 23.54 92.65
N LYS A 67 2.95 24.16 92.50
CA LYS A 67 3.86 23.93 91.36
C LYS A 67 4.35 22.49 91.28
N GLY A 68 4.55 21.81 92.42
CA GLY A 68 4.93 20.40 92.49
C GLY A 68 3.82 19.45 92.03
N GLN A 69 2.58 19.73 92.43
CA GLN A 69 1.38 18.99 91.98
C GLN A 69 1.14 19.20 90.48
N GLU A 70 1.25 20.44 89.98
CA GLU A 70 1.14 20.76 88.55
C GLU A 70 2.19 20.02 87.71
N ARG A 71 3.45 19.92 88.19
CA ARG A 71 4.51 19.15 87.51
C ARG A 71 4.21 17.65 87.47
N LYS A 72 3.68 17.07 88.55
CA LYS A 72 3.28 15.65 88.57
C LYS A 72 2.10 15.38 87.64
N ALA A 73 1.10 16.25 87.64
CA ALA A 73 -0.04 16.16 86.72
C ALA A 73 0.42 16.24 85.25
N ALA A 74 1.28 17.23 84.94
CA ALA A 74 1.85 17.39 83.60
C ALA A 74 2.73 16.20 83.18
N GLN A 75 3.49 15.59 84.09
CA GLN A 75 4.27 14.38 83.79
C GLN A 75 3.36 13.21 83.41
N THR A 76 2.28 12.98 84.16
CA THR A 76 1.32 11.90 83.88
C THR A 76 0.59 12.14 82.56
N ALA A 77 0.09 13.35 82.33
CA ALA A 77 -0.56 13.73 81.07
C ALA A 77 0.39 13.56 79.87
N TRP A 78 1.67 13.93 80.04
CA TRP A 78 2.69 13.72 79.02
C TRP A 78 2.91 12.25 78.66
N GLN A 79 2.93 11.33 79.64
CA GLN A 79 3.12 9.90 79.35
C GLN A 79 2.01 9.34 78.46
N SER A 80 0.78 9.83 78.61
CA SER A 80 -0.36 9.43 77.77
C SER A 80 -0.35 10.11 76.40
N ALA A 81 0.15 11.35 76.32
CA ALA A 81 0.10 12.15 75.09
C ALA A 81 1.30 11.94 74.16
N LYS A 82 2.49 11.63 74.69
CA LYS A 82 3.78 11.65 73.94
C LYS A 82 3.80 10.77 72.70
N ASP A 83 3.13 9.63 72.74
CA ASP A 83 3.06 8.63 71.66
C ASP A 83 1.68 8.67 70.95
N GLY A 84 0.83 9.64 71.32
CA GLY A 84 -0.43 9.92 70.67
C GLY A 84 -0.26 10.70 69.36
N GLY A 85 -1.39 10.94 68.69
CA GLY A 85 -1.44 11.73 67.46
C GLY A 85 -1.46 13.24 67.70
N ILE A 86 -1.98 13.97 66.73
CA ILE A 86 -2.12 15.44 66.77
C ILE A 86 -3.01 15.88 67.95
N GLU A 87 -4.18 15.26 68.13
CA GLU A 87 -5.17 15.67 69.15
C GLU A 87 -4.66 15.51 70.60
N PRO A 88 -4.05 14.37 71.03
CA PRO A 88 -3.49 14.25 72.37
C PRO A 88 -2.38 15.25 72.69
N LEU A 89 -1.54 15.60 71.71
CA LEU A 89 -0.47 16.58 71.89
C LEU A 89 -1.00 18.03 71.97
N GLU A 90 -2.07 18.35 71.23
CA GLU A 90 -2.76 19.64 71.32
C GLU A 90 -3.44 19.85 72.67
N SER A 91 -4.17 18.84 73.14
CA SER A 91 -4.80 18.86 74.48
C SER A 91 -3.76 19.02 75.58
N PHE A 92 -2.63 18.30 75.50
CA PHE A 92 -1.53 18.46 76.45
C PHE A 92 -0.96 19.90 76.48
N LEU A 93 -0.74 20.52 75.31
CA LEU A 93 -0.22 21.88 75.22
C LEU A 93 -1.23 22.94 75.72
N ALA A 94 -2.52 22.70 75.53
CA ALA A 94 -3.59 23.57 76.01
C ALA A 94 -3.73 23.53 77.54
N GLU A 95 -3.64 22.34 78.13
CA GLU A 95 -3.79 22.13 79.58
C GLU A 95 -2.50 22.43 80.37
N HIS A 96 -1.33 22.25 79.75
CA HIS A 96 -0.03 22.38 80.41
C HIS A 96 1.00 23.20 79.60
N PRO A 97 0.71 24.47 79.26
CA PRO A 97 1.56 25.28 78.36
C PRO A 97 2.99 25.50 78.88
N ASN A 98 3.18 25.60 80.19
CA ASN A 98 4.49 25.88 80.82
C ASN A 98 5.22 24.63 81.33
N SER A 99 4.84 23.44 80.85
CA SER A 99 5.51 22.18 81.22
C SER A 99 6.92 22.08 80.62
N ILE A 100 7.80 21.32 81.28
CA ILE A 100 9.12 20.97 80.74
C ILE A 100 9.04 20.19 79.42
N HIS A 101 7.90 19.53 79.16
CA HIS A 101 7.66 18.74 77.95
C HIS A 101 7.04 19.55 76.81
N SER A 102 6.67 20.82 77.02
CA SER A 102 6.00 21.64 76.01
C SER A 102 6.82 21.79 74.73
N SER A 103 8.14 21.95 74.83
CA SER A 103 9.01 22.07 73.66
C SER A 103 9.08 20.78 72.83
N GLU A 104 9.12 19.62 73.48
CA GLU A 104 9.12 18.33 72.80
C GLU A 104 7.75 17.99 72.21
N ALA A 105 6.67 18.27 72.96
CA ALA A 105 5.29 18.14 72.46
C ALA A 105 5.06 19.00 71.20
N LEU A 106 5.56 20.25 71.19
CA LEU A 106 5.47 21.13 70.03
C LEU A 106 6.26 20.59 68.82
N ARG A 107 7.48 20.07 69.03
CA ARG A 107 8.28 19.48 67.95
C ARG A 107 7.59 18.26 67.34
N ARG A 108 7.04 17.36 68.16
CA ARG A 108 6.30 16.18 67.70
C ARG A 108 5.04 16.57 66.95
N LEU A 109 4.28 17.53 67.47
CA LEU A 109 3.08 18.06 66.83
C LEU A 109 3.40 18.66 65.46
N GLN A 110 4.46 19.45 65.35
CA GLN A 110 4.93 20.01 64.06
C GLN A 110 5.34 18.91 63.08
N ALA A 111 6.07 17.89 63.53
CA ALA A 111 6.47 16.76 62.69
C ALA A 111 5.26 15.96 62.17
N LEU A 112 4.29 15.68 63.04
CA LEU A 112 3.05 14.98 62.66
C LEU A 112 2.19 15.79 61.69
N ARG A 113 2.07 17.11 61.89
CA ARG A 113 1.38 18.01 60.96
C ARG A 113 2.07 18.03 59.60
N LYS A 114 3.40 18.15 59.56
CA LYS A 114 4.18 18.11 58.32
C LYS A 114 4.01 16.76 57.59
N ALA A 115 4.11 15.65 58.29
CA ALA A 115 3.89 14.32 57.71
C ALA A 115 2.45 14.16 57.15
N ARG A 116 1.44 14.68 57.86
CA ARG A 116 0.04 14.70 57.38
C ARG A 116 -0.10 15.53 56.11
N GLU A 117 0.54 16.70 56.04
CA GLU A 117 0.57 17.53 54.84
C GLU A 117 1.28 16.84 53.66
N GLU A 118 2.40 16.17 53.90
CA GLU A 118 3.13 15.41 52.86
C GLU A 118 2.29 14.26 52.30
N VAL A 119 1.62 13.49 53.16
CA VAL A 119 0.68 12.43 52.74
C VAL A 119 -0.48 13.03 51.94
N ALA A 120 -1.03 14.16 52.37
CA ALA A 120 -2.10 14.86 51.66
C ALA A 120 -1.63 15.35 50.26
N ARG A 121 -0.43 15.93 50.16
CA ARG A 121 0.16 16.36 48.89
C ARG A 121 0.40 15.18 47.95
N ALA A 122 0.95 14.08 48.45
CA ALA A 122 1.17 12.86 47.67
C ALA A 122 -0.16 12.26 47.17
N ALA A 123 -1.23 12.32 47.99
CA ALA A 123 -2.57 11.90 47.57
C ALA A 123 -3.13 12.80 46.44
N ILE A 124 -2.97 14.12 46.54
CA ILE A 124 -3.37 15.06 45.49
C ILE A 124 -2.63 14.77 44.19
N GLN A 125 -1.31 14.59 44.24
CA GLN A 125 -0.50 14.31 43.06
C GLN A 125 -0.92 12.99 42.37
N ARG A 126 -1.10 11.90 43.14
CA ARG A 126 -1.58 10.63 42.57
C ARG A 126 -2.96 10.77 41.93
N ASN A 127 -3.86 11.53 42.56
CA ASN A 127 -5.19 11.80 41.98
C ASN A 127 -5.08 12.63 40.69
N GLU A 128 -4.17 13.60 40.62
CA GLU A 128 -3.92 14.38 39.41
C GLU A 128 -3.35 13.52 38.27
N GLU A 129 -2.36 12.67 38.58
CA GLU A 129 -1.78 11.72 37.62
C GLU A 129 -2.82 10.71 37.12
N ALA A 130 -3.63 10.15 38.02
CA ALA A 130 -4.73 9.26 37.67
C ALA A 130 -5.77 9.95 36.76
N ARG A 131 -6.09 11.24 37.01
CA ARG A 131 -6.97 12.03 36.15
C ARG A 131 -6.36 12.27 34.78
N LYS A 132 -5.07 12.61 34.70
CA LYS A 132 -4.35 12.79 33.43
C LYS A 132 -4.31 11.49 32.63
N GLN A 133 -4.12 10.34 33.30
CA GLN A 133 -4.13 9.03 32.65
C GLN A 133 -5.53 8.68 32.13
N ALA A 134 -6.57 8.87 32.95
CA ALA A 134 -7.95 8.64 32.53
C ALA A 134 -8.37 9.53 31.35
N GLU A 135 -7.90 10.77 31.31
CA GLU A 135 -8.14 11.68 30.18
C GLU A 135 -7.42 11.22 28.91
N LYS A 136 -6.16 10.78 28.99
CA LYS A 136 -5.44 10.21 27.84
C LYS A 136 -6.14 8.97 27.30
N GLU A 137 -6.60 8.06 28.18
CA GLU A 137 -7.35 6.88 27.78
C GLU A 137 -8.68 7.24 27.12
N ARG A 138 -9.38 8.25 27.64
CA ARG A 138 -10.60 8.78 27.00
C ARG A 138 -10.31 9.31 25.60
N GLN A 139 -9.28 10.15 25.45
CA GLN A 139 -8.87 10.70 24.16
C GLN A 139 -8.47 9.59 23.18
N GLN A 140 -7.74 8.57 23.64
CA GLN A 140 -7.38 7.43 22.81
C GLN A 140 -8.63 6.66 22.35
N ARG A 141 -9.59 6.40 23.24
CA ARG A 141 -10.86 5.74 22.88
C ARG A 141 -11.66 6.55 21.86
N GLU A 142 -11.73 7.86 22.02
CA GLU A 142 -12.40 8.77 21.07
C GLU A 142 -11.69 8.80 19.72
N ALA A 143 -10.35 8.82 19.72
CA ALA A 143 -9.55 8.78 18.49
C ALA A 143 -9.74 7.45 17.73
N VAL A 144 -9.73 6.31 18.44
CA VAL A 144 -10.02 4.98 17.85
C VAL A 144 -11.43 4.94 17.28
N LYS A 145 -12.42 5.46 18.01
CA LYS A 145 -13.81 5.56 17.52
C LYS A 145 -13.90 6.41 16.26
N ALA A 146 -13.25 7.58 16.23
CA ALA A 146 -13.23 8.44 15.05
C ALA A 146 -12.51 7.78 13.86
N ALA A 147 -11.41 7.07 14.09
CA ALA A 147 -10.71 6.29 13.08
C ALA A 147 -11.61 5.18 12.50
N TRP A 148 -12.34 4.47 13.35
CA TRP A 148 -13.32 3.47 12.92
C TRP A 148 -14.43 4.08 12.04
N GLN A 149 -14.98 5.25 12.41
CA GLN A 149 -16.01 5.91 11.61
C GLN A 149 -15.56 6.25 10.18
N ARG A 150 -14.28 6.58 10.00
CA ARG A 150 -13.69 6.79 8.66
C ARG A 150 -13.42 5.47 7.94
N ALA A 151 -12.90 4.48 8.66
CA ALA A 151 -12.53 3.19 8.08
C ALA A 151 -13.75 2.41 7.56
N ARG A 152 -14.87 2.41 8.30
CA ARG A 152 -16.07 1.62 7.95
C ARG A 152 -16.70 2.00 6.61
N THR A 153 -16.49 3.22 6.13
CA THR A 153 -16.98 3.71 4.84
C THR A 153 -15.90 3.83 3.76
N GLY A 154 -14.62 3.67 4.13
CA GLY A 154 -13.47 3.88 3.24
C GLY A 154 -13.04 2.68 2.39
N GLY A 155 -13.83 1.59 2.38
CA GLY A 155 -13.53 0.38 1.61
C GLY A 155 -12.44 -0.49 2.23
N THR A 156 -11.89 -1.42 1.43
CA THR A 156 -10.95 -2.46 1.90
C THR A 156 -9.65 -1.88 2.45
N ALA A 157 -9.03 -0.93 1.73
CA ALA A 157 -7.76 -0.31 2.14
C ALA A 157 -7.89 0.45 3.48
N ALA A 158 -9.01 1.15 3.71
CA ALA A 158 -9.23 1.88 4.94
C ALA A 158 -9.47 0.93 6.14
N LEU A 159 -10.16 -0.18 5.93
CA LEU A 159 -10.37 -1.22 6.94
C LEU A 159 -9.05 -1.95 7.30
N GLU A 160 -8.21 -2.25 6.31
CA GLU A 160 -6.88 -2.83 6.52
C GLU A 160 -5.98 -1.90 7.33
N ALA A 161 -5.90 -0.62 6.93
CA ALA A 161 -5.12 0.37 7.65
C ALA A 161 -5.60 0.54 9.11
N PHE A 162 -6.91 0.51 9.35
CA PHE A 162 -7.47 0.55 10.69
C PHE A 162 -7.05 -0.66 11.54
N LEU A 163 -7.09 -1.87 10.98
CA LEU A 163 -6.70 -3.11 11.67
C LEU A 163 -5.20 -3.15 12.00
N VAL A 164 -4.35 -2.58 11.14
CA VAL A 164 -2.90 -2.47 11.42
C VAL A 164 -2.64 -1.47 12.54
N GLN A 165 -3.33 -0.33 12.55
CA GLN A 165 -3.11 0.71 13.55
C GLN A 165 -3.77 0.40 14.90
N ASN A 166 -4.86 -0.37 14.92
CA ASN A 166 -5.67 -0.63 16.12
C ASN A 166 -6.07 -2.11 16.23
N PRO A 167 -5.12 -3.06 16.29
CA PRO A 167 -5.40 -4.50 16.19
C PRO A 167 -6.32 -5.04 17.30
N ASP A 168 -6.18 -4.52 18.52
CA ASP A 168 -6.91 -4.97 19.71
C ASP A 168 -8.11 -4.08 20.08
N SER A 169 -8.53 -3.20 19.16
CA SER A 169 -9.71 -2.36 19.40
C SER A 169 -11.00 -3.19 19.48
N THR A 170 -12.01 -2.64 20.16
CA THR A 170 -13.36 -3.22 20.19
C THR A 170 -14.00 -3.34 18.81
N TYR A 171 -13.51 -2.60 17.81
CA TYR A 171 -14.04 -2.61 16.44
C TYR A 171 -13.31 -3.58 15.51
N SER A 172 -12.20 -4.19 15.94
CA SER A 172 -11.38 -5.04 15.07
C SER A 172 -12.13 -6.28 14.55
N GLY A 173 -13.03 -6.85 15.35
CA GLY A 173 -13.88 -7.96 14.91
C GLY A 173 -14.82 -7.55 13.78
N GLU A 174 -15.50 -6.41 13.94
CA GLU A 174 -16.41 -5.86 12.94
C GLU A 174 -15.65 -5.44 11.67
N ALA A 175 -14.49 -4.80 11.81
CA ALA A 175 -13.64 -4.39 10.69
C ALA A 175 -13.19 -5.60 9.84
N ARG A 176 -12.78 -6.71 10.49
CA ARG A 176 -12.43 -7.96 9.79
C ARG A 176 -13.61 -8.54 9.03
N ARG A 177 -14.80 -8.61 9.65
CA ARG A 177 -16.01 -9.10 8.98
C ARG A 177 -16.35 -8.25 7.76
N ARG A 178 -16.35 -6.92 7.91
CA ARG A 178 -16.66 -6.00 6.81
C ARG A 178 -15.65 -6.08 5.66
N LEU A 179 -14.37 -6.26 5.99
CA LEU A 179 -13.31 -6.44 5.00
C LEU A 179 -13.52 -7.73 4.20
N GLN A 180 -13.90 -8.82 4.87
CA GLN A 180 -14.22 -10.09 4.21
C GLN A 180 -15.42 -9.94 3.27
N GLU A 181 -16.52 -9.33 3.73
CA GLU A 181 -17.72 -9.09 2.91
C GLU A 181 -17.38 -8.33 1.61
N LEU A 182 -16.60 -7.25 1.71
CA LEU A 182 -16.21 -6.44 0.54
C LEU A 182 -15.33 -7.22 -0.44
N ARG A 183 -14.41 -8.06 0.08
CA ARG A 183 -13.56 -8.93 -0.76
C ARG A 183 -14.38 -10.00 -1.47
N GLU A 184 -15.37 -10.58 -0.80
CA GLU A 184 -16.30 -11.56 -1.39
C GLU A 184 -17.18 -10.90 -2.46
N GLU A 185 -17.68 -9.69 -2.22
CA GLU A 185 -18.43 -8.93 -3.23
C GLU A 185 -17.58 -8.64 -4.47
N GLN A 186 -16.33 -8.22 -4.28
CA GLN A 186 -15.39 -7.97 -5.38
C GLN A 186 -15.08 -9.25 -6.15
N ALA A 187 -14.79 -10.36 -5.46
CA ALA A 187 -14.56 -11.65 -6.08
C ALA A 187 -15.81 -12.15 -6.85
N GLY A 188 -17.01 -11.88 -6.34
CA GLY A 188 -18.27 -12.16 -7.02
C GLY A 188 -18.42 -11.39 -8.33
N LYS A 189 -18.10 -10.08 -8.32
CA LYS A 189 -18.10 -9.23 -9.51
C LYS A 189 -17.07 -9.69 -10.55
N GLU A 190 -15.88 -10.06 -10.12
CA GLU A 190 -14.81 -10.60 -10.98
C GLU A 190 -15.23 -11.94 -11.62
N ARG A 191 -15.83 -12.85 -10.84
CA ARG A 191 -16.39 -14.11 -11.37
C ARG A 191 -17.49 -13.86 -12.40
N ALA A 192 -18.40 -12.94 -12.14
CA ALA A 192 -19.47 -12.59 -13.08
C ALA A 192 -18.93 -11.94 -14.36
N ALA A 193 -17.88 -11.12 -14.25
CA ALA A 193 -17.19 -10.56 -15.42
C ALA A 193 -16.52 -11.67 -16.26
N ALA A 194 -15.79 -12.59 -15.62
CA ALA A 194 -15.17 -13.72 -16.30
C ALA A 194 -16.20 -14.63 -17.00
N GLN A 195 -17.36 -14.86 -16.40
CA GLN A 195 -18.44 -15.62 -17.03
C GLN A 195 -18.98 -14.92 -18.28
N ARG A 196 -19.20 -13.61 -18.23
CA ARG A 196 -19.63 -12.83 -19.41
C ARG A 196 -18.59 -12.86 -20.52
N ASP A 197 -17.31 -12.75 -20.19
CA ASP A 197 -16.22 -12.82 -21.18
C ASP A 197 -16.15 -14.20 -21.84
N GLU A 198 -16.33 -15.28 -21.06
CA GLU A 198 -16.37 -16.65 -21.57
C GLU A 198 -17.59 -16.89 -22.47
N GLU A 199 -18.78 -16.40 -22.09
CA GLU A 199 -19.98 -16.45 -22.93
C GLU A 199 -19.81 -15.66 -24.23
N ALA A 200 -19.22 -14.46 -24.15
CA ALA A 200 -18.92 -13.64 -25.32
C ALA A 200 -17.93 -14.35 -26.26
N ARG A 201 -16.90 -15.02 -25.73
CA ARG A 201 -15.97 -15.83 -26.54
C ARG A 201 -16.67 -16.98 -27.24
N LYS A 202 -17.52 -17.73 -26.54
CA LYS A 202 -18.32 -18.82 -27.13
C LYS A 202 -19.26 -18.31 -28.21
N GLN A 203 -19.89 -17.15 -27.99
CA GLN A 203 -20.76 -16.54 -28.98
C GLN A 203 -19.98 -16.09 -30.22
N ALA A 204 -18.84 -15.43 -30.04
CA ALA A 204 -17.96 -15.03 -31.14
C ALA A 204 -17.45 -16.23 -31.94
N GLU A 205 -17.14 -17.35 -31.27
CA GLU A 205 -16.75 -18.59 -31.94
C GLU A 205 -17.91 -19.18 -32.75
N LYS A 206 -19.12 -19.25 -32.18
CA LYS A 206 -20.32 -19.69 -32.91
C LYS A 206 -20.60 -18.82 -34.13
N GLU A 207 -20.48 -17.51 -34.00
CA GLU A 207 -20.66 -16.57 -35.12
C GLU A 207 -19.58 -16.75 -36.19
N ARG A 208 -18.32 -16.99 -35.78
CA ARG A 208 -17.24 -17.31 -36.72
C ARG A 208 -17.53 -18.61 -37.47
N GLN A 209 -17.90 -19.68 -36.75
CA GLN A 209 -18.27 -20.96 -37.36
C GLN A 209 -19.45 -20.79 -38.32
N GLN A 210 -20.48 -20.04 -37.93
CA GLN A 210 -21.63 -19.75 -38.78
C GLN A 210 -21.25 -18.94 -40.02
N ARG A 211 -20.37 -17.94 -39.89
CA ARG A 211 -19.86 -17.19 -41.05
C ARG A 211 -19.07 -18.09 -41.99
N GLU A 212 -18.24 -18.99 -41.47
CA GLU A 212 -17.49 -19.94 -42.29
C GLU A 212 -18.41 -20.96 -42.97
N THR A 213 -19.45 -21.47 -42.30
CA THR A 213 -20.42 -22.39 -42.93
C THR A 213 -21.27 -21.69 -43.99
N VAL A 214 -21.69 -20.45 -43.74
CA VAL A 214 -22.43 -19.65 -44.74
C VAL A 214 -21.54 -19.32 -45.93
N LYS A 215 -20.27 -18.93 -45.70
CA LYS A 215 -19.29 -18.70 -46.77
C LYS A 215 -19.10 -19.94 -47.62
N THR A 216 -18.90 -21.12 -47.01
CA THR A 216 -18.68 -22.37 -47.76
C THR A 216 -19.93 -22.81 -48.52
N ALA A 217 -21.12 -22.72 -47.92
CA ALA A 217 -22.37 -23.09 -48.58
C ALA A 217 -22.74 -22.13 -49.73
N TRP A 218 -22.52 -20.82 -49.55
CA TRP A 218 -22.72 -19.83 -50.60
C TRP A 218 -21.71 -20.03 -51.74
N TRP A 219 -20.43 -20.25 -51.41
CA TRP A 219 -19.40 -20.55 -52.40
C TRP A 219 -19.71 -21.82 -53.19
N GLN A 220 -20.15 -22.90 -52.53
CA GLN A 220 -20.50 -24.16 -53.21
C GLN A 220 -21.62 -23.95 -54.24
N ARG A 221 -22.69 -23.23 -53.87
CA ARG A 221 -23.79 -22.92 -54.79
C ARG A 221 -23.38 -22.01 -55.94
N ALA A 222 -22.57 -20.99 -55.65
CA ALA A 222 -22.03 -20.11 -56.69
C ALA A 222 -21.16 -20.90 -57.69
N MET A 223 -20.32 -21.79 -57.19
CA MET A 223 -19.44 -22.64 -57.99
C MET A 223 -20.20 -23.65 -58.85
N GLU A 224 -21.27 -24.22 -58.32
CA GLU A 224 -22.16 -25.11 -59.07
C GLU A 224 -22.89 -24.34 -60.18
N TRP A 225 -23.32 -23.11 -59.91
CA TRP A 225 -23.89 -22.22 -60.93
C TRP A 225 -22.90 -21.87 -62.04
N PHE A 226 -21.64 -21.55 -61.70
CA PHE A 226 -20.58 -21.29 -62.70
C PHE A 226 -20.35 -22.51 -63.58
N ARG A 227 -20.26 -23.70 -62.97
CA ARG A 227 -20.11 -24.98 -63.70
C ARG A 227 -21.27 -25.21 -64.66
N LEU A 228 -22.52 -25.02 -64.21
CA LEU A 228 -23.72 -25.23 -65.03
C LEU A 228 -23.86 -24.20 -66.16
N LYS A 229 -23.54 -22.93 -65.90
CA LYS A 229 -23.77 -21.84 -66.85
C LYS A 229 -22.65 -21.69 -67.88
N TRP A 230 -21.40 -21.94 -67.50
CA TRP A 230 -20.23 -21.63 -68.33
C TRP A 230 -19.37 -22.84 -68.69
N GLY A 231 -19.71 -24.04 -68.21
CA GLY A 231 -19.02 -25.29 -68.57
C GLY A 231 -17.60 -25.43 -68.02
N TYR A 232 -17.17 -24.56 -67.09
CA TYR A 232 -15.90 -24.68 -66.37
C TYR A 232 -16.08 -24.41 -64.87
N SER A 233 -15.25 -25.04 -64.03
CA SER A 233 -15.22 -24.81 -62.59
C SER A 233 -13.92 -24.09 -62.21
N PRO A 234 -13.97 -22.85 -61.67
CA PRO A 234 -12.78 -22.16 -61.15
C PRO A 234 -11.95 -22.99 -60.15
N ALA A 235 -12.60 -23.87 -59.37
CA ALA A 235 -11.93 -24.76 -58.43
C ALA A 235 -11.16 -25.89 -59.13
N GLU A 236 -11.68 -26.43 -60.23
CA GLU A 236 -10.95 -27.43 -61.01
C GLU A 236 -9.73 -26.80 -61.70
N VAL A 237 -9.87 -25.57 -62.22
CA VAL A 237 -8.76 -24.79 -62.80
C VAL A 237 -7.68 -24.53 -61.75
N LEU A 238 -8.07 -24.08 -60.56
CA LEU A 238 -7.15 -23.86 -59.43
C LEU A 238 -6.45 -25.14 -59.00
N GLN A 239 -7.20 -26.21 -58.76
CA GLN A 239 -6.65 -27.50 -58.34
C GLN A 239 -5.70 -28.10 -59.39
N ARG A 240 -5.97 -27.89 -60.69
CA ARG A 240 -5.05 -28.31 -61.75
C ARG A 240 -3.72 -27.56 -61.64
N ALA A 241 -3.75 -26.24 -61.44
CA ALA A 241 -2.55 -25.43 -61.27
C ALA A 241 -1.79 -25.82 -59.98
N GLU A 242 -2.48 -26.04 -58.87
CA GLU A 242 -1.89 -26.51 -57.60
C GLU A 242 -1.16 -27.85 -57.77
N ARG A 243 -1.74 -28.79 -58.53
CA ARG A 243 -1.10 -30.10 -58.78
C ARG A 243 0.09 -30.02 -59.74
N ARG A 244 0.07 -29.07 -60.68
CA ARG A 244 1.11 -28.87 -61.71
C ARG A 244 2.44 -28.45 -61.10
N TYR A 245 2.43 -27.55 -60.12
CA TYR A 245 3.64 -26.95 -59.59
C TYR A 245 4.11 -27.65 -58.30
N ALA A 246 5.34 -28.16 -58.28
CA ALA A 246 6.02 -28.67 -57.08
C ALA A 246 7.02 -27.63 -56.56
N ILE A 247 6.71 -26.99 -55.43
CA ILE A 247 7.59 -26.01 -54.79
C ILE A 247 8.69 -26.76 -54.01
N SER A 248 9.94 -26.29 -54.12
CA SER A 248 11.07 -26.86 -53.37
C SER A 248 10.92 -26.63 -51.86
N THR A 249 11.55 -27.47 -51.04
CA THR A 249 11.46 -27.40 -49.56
C THR A 249 11.89 -26.05 -48.99
N ASP A 250 12.88 -25.40 -49.62
CA ASP A 250 13.35 -24.06 -49.25
C ASP A 250 12.48 -22.92 -49.81
N GLY A 251 11.49 -23.25 -50.66
CA GLY A 251 10.59 -22.30 -51.29
C GLY A 251 11.23 -21.43 -52.38
N GLN A 252 12.48 -21.66 -52.76
CA GLN A 252 13.20 -20.79 -53.71
C GLN A 252 12.89 -21.09 -55.18
N THR A 253 12.52 -22.33 -55.49
CA THR A 253 12.30 -22.83 -56.85
C THR A 253 10.96 -23.57 -56.96
N VAL A 254 10.49 -23.74 -58.19
CA VAL A 254 9.29 -24.51 -58.48
C VAL A 254 9.52 -25.35 -59.73
N THR A 255 9.21 -26.65 -59.63
CA THR A 255 9.21 -27.57 -60.76
C THR A 255 7.81 -27.63 -61.35
N ASP A 256 7.72 -27.34 -62.64
CA ASP A 256 6.51 -27.54 -63.43
C ASP A 256 6.45 -28.99 -63.92
N LYS A 257 5.51 -29.77 -63.37
CA LYS A 257 5.35 -31.20 -63.69
C LYS A 257 4.78 -31.45 -65.09
N GLU A 258 4.15 -30.46 -65.73
CA GLU A 258 3.65 -30.62 -67.11
C GLU A 258 4.78 -30.50 -68.13
N THR A 259 5.71 -29.55 -67.93
CA THR A 259 6.84 -29.30 -68.86
C THR A 259 8.15 -29.98 -68.44
N GLY A 260 8.24 -30.41 -67.18
CA GLY A 260 9.48 -30.88 -66.57
C GLY A 260 10.43 -29.75 -66.15
N LEU A 261 10.15 -28.50 -66.51
CA LEU A 261 11.06 -27.37 -66.30
C LEU A 261 11.09 -26.93 -64.84
N MET A 262 12.26 -26.46 -64.40
CA MET A 262 12.41 -25.84 -63.09
C MET A 262 12.58 -24.33 -63.24
N TRP A 263 11.80 -23.59 -62.46
CA TRP A 263 11.71 -22.14 -62.52
C TRP A 263 12.16 -21.50 -61.22
N MET A 264 12.77 -20.32 -61.33
CA MET A 264 12.88 -19.42 -60.17
C MET A 264 11.50 -18.92 -59.78
N ARG A 265 11.18 -18.92 -58.48
CA ARG A 265 9.90 -18.38 -57.97
C ARG A 265 9.89 -16.85 -57.92
N CYS A 266 11.04 -16.22 -57.72
CA CYS A 266 11.19 -14.77 -57.79
C CYS A 266 11.72 -14.32 -59.14
N SER A 267 11.29 -13.13 -59.58
CA SER A 267 11.88 -12.49 -60.75
C SER A 267 13.28 -11.98 -60.43
N LEU A 268 14.13 -11.80 -61.44
CA LEU A 268 15.46 -11.23 -61.23
C LEU A 268 15.38 -9.83 -60.58
N GLY A 269 16.23 -9.59 -59.59
CA GLY A 269 16.20 -8.39 -58.74
C GLY A 269 15.46 -8.58 -57.42
N GLN A 270 14.58 -9.58 -57.31
CA GLN A 270 13.94 -9.97 -56.07
C GLN A 270 14.70 -11.07 -55.34
N SER A 271 14.41 -11.26 -54.05
CA SER A 271 14.97 -12.31 -53.21
C SER A 271 13.87 -13.06 -52.45
N TRP A 272 14.10 -14.33 -52.14
CA TRP A 272 13.18 -15.12 -51.33
C TRP A 272 13.40 -14.83 -49.84
N ASP A 273 12.36 -14.41 -49.11
CA ASP A 273 12.44 -14.08 -47.67
C ASP A 273 12.06 -15.25 -46.73
N GLY A 274 11.82 -16.44 -47.30
CA GLY A 274 11.27 -17.60 -46.59
C GLY A 274 9.76 -17.77 -46.74
N SER A 275 9.05 -16.73 -47.19
CA SER A 275 7.59 -16.77 -47.39
C SER A 275 7.14 -16.25 -48.75
N ARG A 276 7.81 -15.22 -49.29
CA ARG A 276 7.45 -14.52 -50.53
C ARG A 276 8.70 -13.94 -51.21
N CYS A 277 8.49 -13.42 -52.41
CA CYS A 277 9.50 -12.64 -53.12
C CYS A 277 9.53 -11.20 -52.60
N ALA A 278 10.61 -10.83 -51.92
CA ALA A 278 10.86 -9.50 -51.37
C ALA A 278 11.73 -8.65 -52.32
N GLY A 279 11.55 -7.33 -52.24
CA GLY A 279 12.18 -6.37 -53.14
C GLY A 279 11.42 -6.16 -54.45
N GLU A 280 11.92 -5.24 -55.26
CA GLU A 280 11.36 -4.92 -56.57
C GLU A 280 12.03 -5.75 -57.67
N ALA A 281 11.23 -6.23 -58.63
CA ALA A 281 11.76 -6.89 -59.81
C ALA A 281 12.50 -5.87 -60.67
N ARG A 282 13.77 -6.16 -60.99
CA ARG A 282 14.58 -5.27 -61.82
C ARG A 282 14.18 -5.41 -63.28
N GLU A 283 14.26 -4.30 -63.99
CA GLU A 283 14.08 -4.26 -65.44
C GLU A 283 15.43 -4.38 -66.15
N TYR A 284 15.42 -5.08 -67.27
CA TYR A 284 16.58 -5.33 -68.12
C TYR A 284 16.22 -5.06 -69.58
N THR A 285 17.16 -4.50 -70.33
CA THR A 285 17.12 -4.58 -71.79
C THR A 285 17.24 -6.04 -72.21
N TRP A 286 16.81 -6.41 -73.42
CA TRP A 286 16.83 -7.82 -73.82
C TRP A 286 18.23 -8.41 -73.85
N ASP A 287 19.22 -7.63 -74.31
CA ASP A 287 20.61 -8.05 -74.34
C ASP A 287 21.22 -8.16 -72.95
N ASP A 288 20.86 -7.27 -72.02
CA ASP A 288 21.30 -7.36 -70.64
C ASP A 288 20.62 -8.51 -69.89
N ALA A 289 19.36 -8.81 -70.19
CA ALA A 289 18.66 -9.98 -69.66
C ALA A 289 19.37 -11.28 -70.04
N ARG A 290 19.80 -11.40 -71.31
CA ARG A 290 20.58 -12.55 -71.79
C ARG A 290 21.92 -12.68 -71.05
N LYS A 291 22.63 -11.57 -70.88
CA LYS A 291 23.89 -11.54 -70.14
C LYS A 291 23.69 -11.85 -68.65
N ALA A 292 22.65 -11.31 -68.03
CA ALA A 292 22.34 -11.52 -66.62
C ALA A 292 21.97 -12.99 -66.32
N ALA A 293 21.35 -13.68 -67.27
CA ALA A 293 21.07 -15.10 -67.17
C ALA A 293 22.35 -15.97 -67.27
N GLN A 294 23.33 -15.54 -68.07
CA GLN A 294 24.58 -16.29 -68.25
C GLN A 294 25.35 -16.42 -66.93
N ASN A 295 25.66 -17.65 -66.53
CA ASN A 295 26.35 -17.98 -65.28
C ASN A 295 25.61 -17.55 -64.00
N TYR A 296 24.31 -17.28 -64.07
CA TYR A 296 23.53 -16.98 -62.87
C TYR A 296 23.52 -18.18 -61.93
N ARG A 297 23.85 -17.96 -60.65
CA ARG A 297 23.90 -19.00 -59.62
C ARG A 297 22.81 -18.77 -58.60
N TYR A 298 21.91 -19.74 -58.45
CA TYR A 298 20.77 -19.63 -57.54
C TYR A 298 20.25 -21.00 -57.12
N ALA A 299 19.85 -21.11 -55.84
CA ALA A 299 19.34 -22.34 -55.23
C ALA A 299 20.23 -23.58 -55.47
N GLY A 300 21.56 -23.39 -55.51
CA GLY A 300 22.54 -24.46 -55.73
C GLY A 300 22.79 -24.84 -57.20
N TYR A 301 22.14 -24.19 -58.16
CA TYR A 301 22.27 -24.45 -59.59
C TYR A 301 22.96 -23.29 -60.34
N SER A 302 23.57 -23.59 -61.48
CA SER A 302 24.33 -22.62 -62.30
C SER A 302 24.04 -22.69 -63.81
N ASP A 303 23.08 -23.51 -64.20
CA ASP A 303 22.59 -23.76 -65.55
C ASP A 303 21.28 -23.00 -65.83
N TRP A 304 21.05 -21.90 -65.11
CA TRP A 304 19.92 -21.01 -65.32
C TRP A 304 20.07 -20.27 -66.66
N ARG A 305 18.96 -20.13 -67.39
CA ARG A 305 18.89 -19.43 -68.67
C ARG A 305 17.60 -18.64 -68.81
N LEU A 306 17.55 -17.77 -69.82
CA LEU A 306 16.26 -17.24 -70.26
C LEU A 306 15.40 -18.37 -70.85
N PRO A 307 14.08 -18.36 -70.58
CA PRO A 307 13.15 -19.27 -71.22
C PRO A 307 12.97 -18.89 -72.68
N ASP A 308 12.72 -19.86 -73.56
CA ASP A 308 12.16 -19.53 -74.88
C ASP A 308 10.69 -19.05 -74.73
N ILE A 309 10.11 -18.57 -75.83
CA ILE A 309 8.76 -17.99 -75.78
C ILE A 309 7.69 -19.06 -75.50
N GLU A 310 7.87 -20.28 -75.99
CA GLU A 310 6.98 -21.41 -75.73
C GLU A 310 6.99 -21.81 -74.25
N GLU A 311 8.18 -21.90 -73.65
CA GLU A 311 8.38 -22.15 -72.22
C GLU A 311 7.78 -21.06 -71.36
N LEU A 312 8.06 -19.78 -71.66
CA LEU A 312 7.54 -18.66 -70.88
C LEU A 312 6.01 -18.58 -70.99
N SER A 313 5.49 -18.76 -72.20
CA SER A 313 4.06 -18.81 -72.47
C SER A 313 3.38 -19.95 -71.71
N SER A 314 4.05 -21.06 -71.44
CA SER A 314 3.49 -22.16 -70.65
C SER A 314 3.13 -21.77 -69.20
N LEU A 315 3.73 -20.72 -68.64
CA LEU A 315 3.45 -20.23 -67.28
C LEU A 315 2.15 -19.43 -67.16
N VAL A 316 1.59 -18.97 -68.28
CA VAL A 316 0.36 -18.19 -68.27
C VAL A 316 -0.77 -19.04 -67.70
N TYR A 317 -1.35 -18.53 -66.62
CA TYR A 317 -2.47 -19.10 -65.90
C TYR A 317 -3.68 -18.18 -66.00
N CYS A 318 -4.72 -18.64 -66.68
CA CYS A 318 -5.99 -17.93 -66.78
C CYS A 318 -6.95 -18.48 -65.75
N SER A 319 -7.30 -17.69 -64.73
CA SER A 319 -8.24 -18.13 -63.68
C SER A 319 -9.66 -18.38 -64.22
N SER A 320 -9.97 -17.85 -65.41
CA SER A 320 -11.19 -18.17 -66.16
C SER A 320 -11.18 -19.58 -66.77
N GLY A 321 -10.05 -20.30 -66.72
CA GLY A 321 -9.85 -21.59 -67.39
C GLY A 321 -9.81 -21.50 -68.92
N ARG A 322 -9.95 -20.29 -69.49
CA ARG A 322 -10.04 -20.06 -70.93
C ARG A 322 -8.85 -19.26 -71.40
N ARG A 323 -8.09 -19.86 -72.32
CA ARG A 323 -6.90 -19.27 -72.92
C ARG A 323 -6.93 -19.53 -74.42
N LYS A 324 -6.58 -18.54 -75.23
CA LYS A 324 -6.28 -18.76 -76.65
C LYS A 324 -5.12 -19.74 -76.76
N LYS A 325 -5.05 -20.50 -77.86
CA LYS A 325 -3.85 -21.29 -78.14
C LYS A 325 -2.69 -20.32 -78.30
N PHE A 326 -1.50 -20.74 -77.91
CA PHE A 326 -0.28 -20.01 -78.21
C PHE A 326 0.48 -20.75 -79.30
N LYS A 327 0.87 -20.03 -80.34
CA LYS A 327 1.76 -20.52 -81.39
C LYS A 327 2.62 -19.36 -81.88
N ALA A 328 3.93 -19.43 -81.64
CA ALA A 328 4.86 -18.40 -82.10
C ALA A 328 4.72 -18.17 -83.61
N GLY A 329 4.62 -16.90 -84.00
CA GLY A 329 4.43 -16.48 -85.40
C GLY A 329 2.99 -16.58 -85.93
N SER A 330 2.01 -17.02 -85.13
CA SER A 330 0.59 -16.93 -85.45
C SER A 330 0.01 -15.63 -84.89
N TYR A 331 -0.77 -14.91 -85.70
CA TYR A 331 -1.42 -13.66 -85.26
C TYR A 331 -2.61 -13.92 -84.32
N ASP A 332 -3.37 -15.00 -84.58
CA ASP A 332 -4.58 -15.32 -83.83
C ASP A 332 -4.31 -16.20 -82.58
N ASP A 333 -3.17 -16.92 -82.57
CA ASP A 333 -2.78 -17.80 -81.47
C ASP A 333 -1.74 -17.13 -80.56
N ASP A 334 -2.15 -16.05 -79.92
CA ASP A 334 -1.31 -15.18 -79.08
C ASP A 334 -1.20 -15.61 -77.59
N GLY A 335 -1.98 -16.63 -77.17
CA GLY A 335 -1.99 -17.12 -75.80
C GLY A 335 -2.76 -16.30 -74.76
N GLU A 336 -3.52 -15.28 -75.16
CA GLU A 336 -4.28 -14.39 -74.26
C GLU A 336 -5.33 -15.15 -73.42
N CYS A 337 -5.53 -14.70 -72.18
CA CYS A 337 -6.63 -15.13 -71.33
C CYS A 337 -7.97 -14.52 -71.78
N LEU A 338 -9.02 -15.34 -71.77
CA LEU A 338 -10.36 -14.95 -72.21
C LEU A 338 -11.34 -14.90 -71.03
N GLY A 339 -12.31 -13.98 -71.10
CA GLY A 339 -13.37 -13.83 -70.09
C GLY A 339 -12.89 -13.09 -68.84
N ASP A 340 -13.57 -13.34 -67.71
CA ASP A 340 -13.24 -12.72 -66.43
C ASP A 340 -12.12 -13.50 -65.73
N TYR A 341 -10.92 -12.92 -65.68
CA TYR A 341 -9.74 -13.52 -65.05
C TYR A 341 -9.05 -12.57 -64.07
N HIS A 342 -8.33 -13.14 -63.10
CA HIS A 342 -7.51 -12.42 -62.16
C HIS A 342 -6.16 -12.03 -62.78
N ARG A 343 -5.61 -10.92 -62.30
CA ARG A 343 -4.29 -10.41 -62.69
C ARG A 343 -3.35 -10.44 -61.48
N PRO A 344 -2.05 -10.77 -61.67
CA PRO A 344 -1.42 -11.20 -62.92
C PRO A 344 -1.91 -12.59 -63.37
N THR A 345 -1.80 -12.87 -64.67
CA THR A 345 -2.17 -14.13 -65.34
C THR A 345 -1.08 -15.20 -65.17
N ILE A 346 -0.62 -15.37 -63.94
CA ILE A 346 0.37 -16.37 -63.52
C ILE A 346 -0.08 -16.94 -62.18
N PHE A 347 0.20 -18.21 -61.93
CA PHE A 347 -0.29 -18.88 -60.72
C PHE A 347 0.47 -18.38 -59.47
N SER A 348 -0.16 -17.47 -58.72
CA SER A 348 0.49 -16.71 -57.64
C SER A 348 1.00 -17.55 -56.47
N SER A 349 0.40 -18.71 -56.19
CA SER A 349 0.91 -19.62 -55.16
C SER A 349 2.28 -20.20 -55.54
N ALA A 350 2.49 -20.51 -56.83
CA ALA A 350 3.79 -20.92 -57.36
C ALA A 350 4.74 -19.73 -57.56
N PHE A 351 4.22 -18.57 -57.99
CA PHE A 351 5.00 -17.38 -58.33
C PHE A 351 4.50 -16.15 -57.55
N PRO A 352 4.83 -16.04 -56.25
CA PRO A 352 4.34 -14.96 -55.40
C PRO A 352 4.95 -13.61 -55.81
N ASN A 353 4.16 -12.55 -55.68
CA ASN A 353 4.53 -11.18 -56.06
C ASN A 353 5.07 -11.06 -57.51
N ALA A 354 4.60 -11.93 -58.40
CA ALA A 354 4.89 -11.78 -59.82
C ALA A 354 4.30 -10.47 -60.37
N SER A 355 5.09 -9.76 -61.16
CA SER A 355 4.63 -8.55 -61.85
C SER A 355 3.56 -8.89 -62.89
N SER A 356 2.57 -8.01 -63.06
CA SER A 356 1.60 -8.08 -64.15
C SER A 356 2.11 -7.43 -65.44
N SER A 357 3.40 -7.13 -65.54
CA SER A 357 3.99 -6.48 -66.71
C SER A 357 4.53 -7.49 -67.72
N PHE A 358 5.20 -6.97 -68.75
CA PHE A 358 5.92 -7.74 -69.74
C PHE A 358 7.15 -8.43 -69.12
N VAL A 359 7.38 -9.69 -69.51
CA VAL A 359 8.54 -10.48 -69.12
C VAL A 359 9.24 -10.99 -70.37
N TRP A 360 10.55 -10.78 -70.44
CA TRP A 360 11.36 -11.21 -71.58
C TRP A 360 11.45 -12.73 -71.70
N SER A 361 11.34 -13.22 -72.93
CA SER A 361 11.87 -14.52 -73.33
C SER A 361 13.25 -14.36 -73.98
N GLY A 362 13.97 -15.46 -74.18
CA GLY A 362 15.20 -15.55 -74.94
C GLY A 362 15.00 -15.65 -76.46
N SER A 363 13.77 -15.64 -76.95
CA SER A 363 13.47 -15.79 -78.38
C SER A 363 13.54 -14.43 -79.11
N PRO A 364 14.42 -14.26 -80.11
CA PRO A 364 14.44 -13.06 -80.94
C PRO A 364 13.23 -13.01 -81.89
N ASN A 365 12.89 -11.82 -82.38
CA ASN A 365 11.97 -11.71 -83.51
C ASN A 365 12.71 -12.08 -84.81
N ALA A 366 12.11 -12.95 -85.63
CA ALA A 366 12.74 -13.45 -86.85
C ALA A 366 12.79 -12.43 -88.00
N ASN A 367 11.87 -11.45 -88.01
CA ASN A 367 11.70 -10.47 -89.08
C ASN A 367 12.31 -9.10 -88.74
N ASP A 368 12.47 -8.79 -87.46
CA ASP A 368 13.00 -7.51 -86.98
C ASP A 368 14.02 -7.72 -85.85
N SER A 369 15.29 -7.45 -86.16
CA SER A 369 16.39 -7.61 -85.21
C SER A 369 16.33 -6.67 -84.01
N SER A 370 15.53 -5.60 -84.07
CA SER A 370 15.32 -4.66 -82.96
C SER A 370 14.29 -5.15 -81.93
N LEU A 371 13.56 -6.22 -82.26
CA LEU A 371 12.48 -6.78 -81.44
C LEU A 371 12.85 -8.14 -80.86
N ALA A 372 12.27 -8.45 -79.70
CA ALA A 372 12.33 -9.78 -79.10
C ALA A 372 11.00 -10.16 -78.47
N TRP A 373 10.77 -11.45 -78.30
CA TRP A 373 9.53 -11.98 -77.72
C TRP A 373 9.50 -11.87 -76.20
N GLY A 374 8.29 -11.72 -75.68
CA GLY A 374 7.98 -11.91 -74.28
C GLY A 374 6.48 -12.06 -74.04
N VAL A 375 6.12 -12.18 -72.77
CA VAL A 375 4.73 -12.40 -72.34
C VAL A 375 4.31 -11.28 -71.42
N ASN A 376 3.16 -10.67 -71.70
CA ASN A 376 2.53 -9.70 -70.82
C ASN A 376 1.62 -10.42 -69.82
N PHE A 377 2.03 -10.51 -68.56
CA PHE A 377 1.22 -11.18 -67.54
C PHE A 377 -0.01 -10.39 -67.09
N TYR A 378 -0.26 -9.19 -67.62
CA TYR A 378 -1.52 -8.48 -67.42
C TYR A 378 -2.72 -9.23 -68.05
N ASN A 379 -2.51 -9.85 -69.21
CA ASN A 379 -3.54 -10.55 -69.96
C ASN A 379 -3.10 -11.91 -70.55
N GLY A 380 -1.84 -12.31 -70.39
CA GLY A 380 -1.28 -13.56 -70.90
C GLY A 380 -0.84 -13.52 -72.36
N TYR A 381 -0.95 -12.34 -72.99
CA TYR A 381 -0.65 -12.13 -74.41
C TYR A 381 0.85 -12.18 -74.66
N ALA A 382 1.28 -13.05 -75.56
CA ALA A 382 2.66 -13.12 -76.03
C ALA A 382 2.86 -12.20 -77.24
N ASN A 383 3.84 -11.30 -77.16
CA ASN A 383 4.12 -10.34 -78.24
C ASN A 383 5.60 -9.91 -78.23
N TYR A 384 5.93 -8.96 -79.09
CA TYR A 384 7.24 -8.35 -79.20
C TYR A 384 7.37 -7.09 -78.36
N GLY A 385 8.58 -6.86 -77.85
CA GLY A 385 9.02 -5.57 -77.31
C GLY A 385 10.33 -5.13 -77.94
N TYR A 386 10.64 -3.83 -77.87
CA TYR A 386 11.94 -3.33 -78.33
C TYR A 386 13.05 -3.81 -77.42
N ARG A 387 14.14 -4.32 -77.98
CA ARG A 387 15.28 -4.84 -77.21
C ARG A 387 15.93 -3.79 -76.31
N SER A 388 15.75 -2.50 -76.63
CA SER A 388 16.19 -1.35 -75.83
C SER A 388 15.34 -1.09 -74.59
N ASP A 389 14.13 -1.63 -74.52
CA ASP A 389 13.20 -1.36 -73.43
C ASP A 389 13.50 -2.24 -72.22
N GLY A 390 13.26 -1.69 -71.02
CA GLY A 390 13.43 -2.40 -69.77
C GLY A 390 12.21 -3.24 -69.42
N TYR A 391 12.35 -4.56 -69.36
CA TYR A 391 11.30 -5.46 -68.85
C TYR A 391 11.86 -6.48 -67.85
N HIS A 392 10.95 -7.15 -67.13
CA HIS A 392 11.33 -8.12 -66.10
C HIS A 392 11.81 -9.44 -66.69
N VAL A 393 12.49 -10.22 -65.87
CA VAL A 393 13.07 -11.51 -66.25
C VAL A 393 12.77 -12.57 -65.21
N ARG A 394 12.45 -13.78 -65.65
CA ARG A 394 12.36 -14.99 -64.83
C ARG A 394 13.17 -16.08 -65.48
N LEU A 395 14.08 -16.69 -64.74
CA LEU A 395 14.96 -17.73 -65.28
C LEU A 395 14.35 -19.12 -65.15
N VAL A 396 14.71 -19.96 -66.10
CA VAL A 396 14.35 -21.38 -66.18
C VAL A 396 15.61 -22.21 -66.31
N ARG A 397 15.51 -23.48 -65.94
CA ARG A 397 16.50 -24.52 -66.23
C ARG A 397 15.81 -25.82 -66.63
N GLY A 398 16.57 -26.73 -67.23
CA GLY A 398 16.08 -28.04 -67.62
C GLY A 398 15.55 -28.87 -66.44
N GLY A 399 14.63 -29.78 -66.72
CA GLY A 399 14.14 -30.76 -65.76
C GLY A 399 15.15 -31.83 -65.41
N GLN A 400 15.03 -32.40 -64.21
CA GLN A 400 15.74 -33.62 -63.80
C GLN A 400 14.94 -34.87 -64.13
#